data_AF-A0A8T5AZR8-F1
#
_entry.id   AF-A0A8T5AZR8-F1
#
_cell.length_a   1.000
_cell.length_b   1.000
_cell.length_c   1.000
_cell.angle_alpha   90.00
_cell.angle_beta   90.00
_cell.angle_gamma   90.00
#
_symmetry.space_group_name_H-M   'P 1'
#
loop_
_entity.id
_entity.type
_entity.pdbx_description
1 polymer ?
#
loop_
_entity_poly.entity_id
_entity_poly.type
_entity_poly.pdbx_seq_one_letter_code
_entity_poly.pdbx_strand_id
1 'polypeptide(L)'
;MECIKPSSQVRDAYTLLDTLKLLKLGMGNPLSRAVIRIGDLRRLGGSTGLELALKSFAFNEPAGSIVDRAYYLLLKTVFGLGCQIFGVNIDSTKEYLKDSVVRRGVATVLSSIGCYGVTCPQLLKAPFLVVWNFTNACNLRCRHCYQSAGTKSPDELTLKEKLRVVDELADAGVVSLAFSGGEPLMSSEFYKVAEAVRNRGMHVAVATNGTMITDEVAKLLKKIDVCYVEVSLDAASADLHDKFRGIPGAHARALEGIRKCVEHGIFTSIAMTVTKYNLIDVPELIKLGRRLGVNRFIHFNFIPTGRGREIVELDISPEEREKLLEFLFEEGKNPGMEILSTAPQFGRIVYDSSSGGSVAPTHFYVGNGGKWGLHELAQFIGGCGAGRLYCAIQPNGLVTPCVFMPNLYVGDLRKSRFKNIWDESRVLKELRDKDLLKPGCGICDRRYVCGGCRARSLGYFSDYLAPDVGCIKNLDGWEELKRKVVL
;
A
#
# COMPACT_ATOMS: atom_id res chain seq x y z
N MET A 1 23.72 5.81 38.73
CA MET A 1 22.74 4.71 38.70
C MET A 1 23.08 3.82 37.53
N GLU A 2 23.56 2.62 37.83
CA GLU A 2 24.17 1.69 36.89
C GLU A 2 23.19 1.23 35.80
N CYS A 3 23.66 1.24 34.56
CA CYS A 3 23.00 0.63 33.42
C CYS A 3 22.88 -0.88 33.66
N ILE A 4 21.66 -1.34 33.93
CA ILE A 4 21.31 -2.75 33.88
C ILE A 4 21.49 -3.22 32.42
N LYS A 5 22.58 -3.95 32.16
CA LYS A 5 22.75 -4.72 30.92
C LYS A 5 21.57 -5.71 30.81
N PRO A 6 20.83 -5.75 29.70
CA PRO A 6 19.86 -6.82 29.46
C PRO A 6 20.63 -8.15 29.40
N SER A 7 20.24 -9.09 30.26
CA SER A 7 20.80 -10.43 30.31
C SER A 7 20.59 -11.17 28.98
N SER A 8 21.65 -11.80 28.48
CA SER A 8 21.73 -12.46 27.19
C SER A 8 21.08 -13.87 27.16
N GLN A 9 19.99 -14.10 27.90
CA GLN A 9 19.46 -15.46 28.15
C GLN A 9 17.96 -15.68 27.87
N VAL A 10 17.32 -14.83 27.05
CA VAL A 10 15.99 -15.15 26.46
C VAL A 10 16.10 -15.05 24.94
N ARG A 11 16.86 -15.95 24.31
CA ARG A 11 17.05 -16.01 22.84
C ARG A 11 16.34 -17.18 22.16
N ASP A 12 15.63 -18.03 22.89
CA ASP A 12 14.95 -19.21 22.33
C ASP A 12 13.43 -19.11 22.48
N ALA A 13 12.73 -18.62 21.45
CA ALA A 13 11.30 -18.84 21.30
C ALA A 13 10.83 -18.58 19.86
N TYR A 14 10.69 -19.68 19.10
CA TYR A 14 10.03 -19.82 17.79
C TYR A 14 10.79 -19.29 16.56
N THR A 15 11.22 -20.22 15.70
CA THR A 15 11.69 -19.91 14.34
C THR A 15 10.51 -19.60 13.41
N LEU A 16 10.74 -18.96 12.25
CA LEU A 16 9.73 -18.80 11.18
C LEU A 16 9.01 -20.13 10.88
N LEU A 17 9.75 -21.23 10.93
CA LEU A 17 9.24 -22.58 10.70
C LEU A 17 8.21 -22.97 11.76
N ASP A 18 8.43 -22.59 13.02
CA ASP A 18 7.53 -22.93 14.13
C ASP A 18 6.26 -22.06 14.11
N THR A 19 6.38 -20.77 13.77
CA THR A 19 5.23 -19.88 13.56
C THR A 19 4.36 -20.35 12.41
N LEU A 20 4.97 -20.71 11.27
CA LEU A 20 4.25 -21.25 10.12
C LEU A 20 3.61 -22.60 10.44
N LYS A 21 4.27 -23.46 11.23
CA LYS A 21 3.67 -24.72 11.71
C LYS A 21 2.45 -24.44 12.58
N LEU A 22 2.53 -23.50 13.54
CA LEU A 22 1.40 -23.14 14.40
C LEU A 22 0.22 -22.56 13.61
N LEU A 23 0.48 -21.63 12.68
CA LEU A 23 -0.54 -21.08 11.79
C LEU A 23 -1.15 -22.15 10.87
N LYS A 24 -0.33 -23.08 10.34
CA LYS A 24 -0.81 -24.20 9.52
C LYS A 24 -1.65 -25.19 10.33
N LEU A 25 -1.27 -25.49 11.57
CA LEU A 25 -2.01 -26.35 12.48
C LEU A 25 -3.38 -25.73 12.82
N GLY A 26 -3.42 -24.45 13.19
CA GLY A 26 -4.66 -23.78 13.59
C GLY A 26 -5.59 -23.44 12.41
N MET A 27 -5.05 -22.87 11.33
CA MET A 27 -5.84 -22.30 10.23
C MET A 27 -5.67 -23.02 8.89
N GLY A 28 -4.55 -23.72 8.69
CA GLY A 28 -4.25 -24.40 7.43
C GLY A 28 -4.89 -25.79 7.29
N ASN A 29 -5.47 -26.34 8.37
CA ASN A 29 -6.08 -27.67 8.35
C ASN A 29 -7.40 -27.70 7.54
N PRO A 30 -7.80 -28.87 6.98
CA PRO A 30 -8.98 -28.97 6.10
C PRO A 30 -10.28 -28.49 6.74
N LEU A 31 -10.49 -28.73 8.04
CA LEU A 31 -11.71 -28.33 8.75
C LEU A 31 -11.79 -26.81 8.89
N SER A 32 -10.74 -26.17 9.41
CA SER A 32 -10.67 -24.71 9.51
C SER A 32 -10.84 -24.04 8.15
N ARG A 33 -10.22 -24.60 7.09
CA ARG A 33 -10.36 -24.07 5.72
C ARG A 33 -11.77 -24.25 5.16
N ALA A 34 -12.43 -25.37 5.42
CA ALA A 34 -13.81 -25.60 5.01
C ALA A 34 -14.78 -24.62 5.69
N VAL A 35 -14.61 -24.42 7.00
CA VAL A 35 -15.36 -23.39 7.75
C VAL A 35 -15.10 -22.02 7.12
N ILE A 36 -13.87 -21.55 6.98
CA ILE A 36 -13.59 -20.22 6.37
C ILE A 36 -14.29 -20.06 4.99
N ARG A 37 -14.24 -21.07 4.12
CA ARG A 37 -14.85 -21.01 2.78
C ARG A 37 -16.37 -20.88 2.81
N ILE A 38 -17.05 -21.59 3.70
CA ILE A 38 -18.52 -21.50 3.83
C ILE A 38 -18.94 -20.07 4.21
N GLY A 39 -18.13 -19.38 5.01
CA GLY A 39 -18.45 -18.07 5.58
C GLY A 39 -18.22 -16.95 4.56
N ASP A 40 -17.21 -17.15 3.73
CA ASP A 40 -16.90 -16.30 2.58
C ASP A 40 -17.98 -16.37 1.48
N LEU A 41 -18.60 -17.55 1.29
CA LEU A 41 -19.67 -17.77 0.30
C LEU A 41 -21.03 -17.22 0.72
N ARG A 42 -21.33 -17.15 2.02
CA ARG A 42 -22.59 -16.60 2.53
C ARG A 42 -22.59 -15.09 2.38
N ARG A 43 -23.62 -14.52 1.75
CA ARG A 43 -23.83 -13.06 1.66
C ARG A 43 -25.17 -12.65 2.23
N LEU A 44 -25.16 -11.60 3.05
CA LEU A 44 -26.35 -11.00 3.65
C LEU A 44 -26.16 -9.49 3.66
N GLY A 45 -27.01 -8.75 2.94
CA GLY A 45 -26.99 -7.29 2.92
C GLY A 45 -25.68 -6.66 2.42
N GLY A 46 -24.96 -7.32 1.50
CA GLY A 46 -23.70 -6.82 0.92
C GLY A 46 -22.43 -7.22 1.68
N SER A 47 -22.54 -7.74 2.91
CA SER A 47 -21.41 -8.29 3.68
C SER A 47 -21.30 -9.81 3.53
N THR A 48 -20.06 -10.31 3.66
CA THR A 48 -19.81 -11.76 3.74
C THR A 48 -20.20 -12.28 5.13
N GLY A 49 -20.51 -13.57 5.23
CA GLY A 49 -20.75 -14.24 6.51
C GLY A 49 -19.56 -14.11 7.46
N LEU A 50 -18.34 -14.02 6.91
CA LEU A 50 -17.12 -13.79 7.69
C LEU A 50 -17.05 -12.37 8.27
N GLU A 51 -17.41 -11.34 7.50
CA GLU A 51 -17.49 -9.96 8.00
C GLU A 51 -18.55 -9.84 9.12
N LEU A 52 -19.69 -10.52 8.96
CA LEU A 52 -20.74 -10.56 9.98
C LEU A 52 -20.28 -11.28 11.25
N ALA A 53 -19.59 -12.42 11.10
CA ALA A 53 -19.03 -13.14 12.25
C ALA A 53 -17.98 -12.29 12.99
N LEU A 54 -17.12 -11.56 12.26
CA LEU A 54 -16.17 -10.62 12.84
C LEU A 54 -16.86 -9.47 13.56
N LYS A 55 -17.97 -8.97 13.03
CA LYS A 55 -18.80 -7.95 13.69
C LYS A 55 -19.35 -8.49 15.01
N SER A 56 -20.00 -9.67 15.00
CA SER A 56 -20.55 -10.26 16.22
C SER A 56 -19.45 -10.55 17.25
N PHE A 57 -18.27 -10.98 16.80
CA PHE A 57 -17.11 -11.16 17.68
C PHE A 57 -16.62 -9.85 18.31
N ALA A 58 -16.58 -8.76 17.55
CA ALA A 58 -16.17 -7.43 18.03
C ALA A 58 -17.13 -6.87 19.09
N PHE A 59 -18.44 -7.06 18.92
CA PHE A 59 -19.48 -6.51 19.79
C PHE A 59 -19.99 -7.50 20.86
N ASN A 60 -19.43 -8.71 20.96
CA ASN A 60 -19.93 -9.80 21.81
C ASN A 60 -21.43 -10.12 21.60
N GLU A 61 -21.92 -10.00 20.36
CA GLU A 61 -23.30 -10.32 20.03
C GLU A 61 -23.50 -11.85 19.94
N PRO A 62 -24.61 -12.40 20.45
CA PRO A 62 -24.86 -13.83 20.41
C PRO A 62 -25.04 -14.33 18.98
N ALA A 63 -24.33 -15.41 18.64
CA ALA A 63 -24.42 -16.06 17.34
C ALA A 63 -25.81 -16.65 17.09
N GLY A 64 -26.50 -16.16 16.05
CA GLY A 64 -27.89 -16.51 15.75
C GLY A 64 -28.11 -17.91 15.18
N SER A 65 -27.14 -18.47 14.43
CA SER A 65 -27.23 -19.83 13.86
C SER A 65 -26.09 -20.76 14.32
N ILE A 66 -26.24 -22.08 14.12
CA ILE A 66 -25.19 -23.09 14.39
C ILE A 66 -23.90 -22.77 13.63
N VAL A 67 -24.04 -22.31 12.38
CA VAL A 67 -22.93 -21.92 11.53
C VAL A 67 -22.19 -20.71 12.13
N ASP A 68 -22.93 -19.72 12.62
CA ASP A 68 -22.34 -18.53 13.27
C ASP A 68 -21.62 -18.89 14.57
N ARG A 69 -22.13 -19.88 15.34
CA ARG A 69 -21.45 -20.40 16.54
C ARG A 69 -20.13 -21.08 16.18
N ALA A 70 -20.11 -21.88 15.12
CA ALA A 70 -18.88 -22.52 14.64
C ALA A 70 -17.83 -21.48 14.20
N TYR A 71 -18.24 -20.41 13.49
CA TYR A 71 -17.34 -19.30 13.19
C TYR A 71 -16.85 -18.58 14.42
N TYR A 72 -17.72 -18.30 15.39
CA TYR A 72 -17.32 -17.62 16.61
C TYR A 72 -16.25 -18.41 17.36
N LEU A 73 -16.38 -19.74 17.46
CA LEU A 73 -15.34 -20.60 18.05
C LEU A 73 -14.05 -20.54 17.24
N LEU A 74 -14.13 -20.66 15.90
CA LEU A 74 -12.97 -20.54 15.03
C LEU A 74 -12.25 -19.20 15.23
N LEU A 75 -12.98 -18.08 15.18
CA LEU A 75 -12.43 -16.74 15.37
C LEU A 75 -11.82 -16.58 16.76
N LYS A 76 -12.46 -17.11 17.82
CA LYS A 76 -11.90 -17.10 19.17
C LYS A 76 -10.56 -17.85 19.22
N THR A 77 -10.45 -19.02 18.58
CA THR A 77 -9.20 -19.78 18.50
C THR A 77 -8.14 -19.04 17.68
N VAL A 78 -8.51 -18.50 16.52
CA VAL A 78 -7.59 -17.78 15.62
C VAL A 78 -7.06 -16.51 16.27
N PHE A 79 -7.94 -15.66 16.80
CA PHE A 79 -7.52 -14.44 17.48
C PHE A 79 -6.83 -14.74 18.80
N GLY A 80 -7.20 -15.80 19.52
CA GLY A 80 -6.47 -16.24 20.70
C GLY A 80 -5.02 -16.60 20.38
N LEU A 81 -4.81 -17.40 19.33
CA LEU A 81 -3.48 -17.76 18.84
C LEU A 81 -2.72 -16.51 18.33
N GLY A 82 -3.38 -15.65 17.55
CA GLY A 82 -2.81 -14.40 17.07
C GLY A 82 -2.39 -13.48 18.22
N CYS A 83 -3.22 -13.31 19.24
CA CYS A 83 -2.92 -12.53 20.43
C CYS A 83 -1.68 -13.07 21.16
N GLN A 84 -1.52 -14.39 21.24
CA GLN A 84 -0.30 -15.01 21.79
C GLN A 84 0.93 -14.76 20.93
N ILE A 85 0.82 -14.92 19.60
CA ILE A 85 1.92 -14.72 18.63
C ILE A 85 2.41 -13.27 18.62
N PHE A 86 1.48 -12.32 18.55
CA PHE A 86 1.78 -10.89 18.42
C PHE A 86 1.84 -10.18 19.78
N GLY A 87 1.59 -10.88 20.88
CA GLY A 87 1.53 -10.33 22.23
C GLY A 87 0.52 -9.18 22.35
N VAL A 88 -0.65 -9.31 21.71
CA VAL A 88 -1.72 -8.30 21.70
C VAL A 88 -2.87 -8.79 22.59
N ASN A 89 -3.61 -7.88 23.22
CA ASN A 89 -4.81 -8.25 23.97
C ASN A 89 -5.99 -8.51 23.02
N ILE A 90 -6.78 -9.54 23.33
CA ILE A 90 -8.02 -9.87 22.63
C ILE A 90 -9.02 -8.70 22.65
N ASP A 91 -9.08 -7.92 23.73
CA ASP A 91 -10.00 -6.77 23.85
C ASP A 91 -9.57 -5.63 22.94
N SER A 92 -8.26 -5.35 22.86
CA SER A 92 -7.72 -4.40 21.88
C SER A 92 -8.03 -4.84 20.46
N THR A 93 -7.92 -6.14 20.18
CA THR A 93 -8.26 -6.72 18.87
C THR A 93 -9.74 -6.52 18.55
N LYS A 94 -10.64 -6.73 19.51
CA LYS A 94 -12.08 -6.46 19.34
C LYS A 94 -12.36 -4.99 19.05
N GLU A 95 -11.66 -4.06 19.71
CA GLU A 95 -11.80 -2.63 19.45
C GLU A 95 -11.44 -2.28 18.01
N TYR A 96 -10.31 -2.77 17.50
CA TYR A 96 -9.93 -2.57 16.09
C TYR A 96 -10.95 -3.17 15.13
N LEU A 97 -11.53 -4.33 15.45
CA LEU A 97 -12.56 -4.98 14.66
C LEU A 97 -13.93 -4.25 14.71
N LYS A 98 -14.11 -3.19 15.49
CA LYS A 98 -15.30 -2.34 15.38
C LYS A 98 -15.30 -1.50 14.11
N ASP A 99 -14.13 -1.20 13.56
CA ASP A 99 -14.01 -0.56 12.26
C ASP A 99 -14.36 -1.54 11.12
N SER A 100 -15.23 -1.09 10.20
CA SER A 100 -15.73 -1.94 9.11
C SER A 100 -14.68 -2.27 8.05
N VAL A 101 -13.77 -1.34 7.77
CA VAL A 101 -12.65 -1.53 6.83
C VAL A 101 -11.67 -2.53 7.42
N VAL A 102 -11.35 -2.41 8.71
CA VAL A 102 -10.47 -3.36 9.41
C VAL A 102 -11.07 -4.77 9.35
N ARG A 103 -12.37 -4.93 9.62
CA ARG A 103 -13.05 -6.23 9.47
C ARG A 103 -12.93 -6.77 8.06
N ARG A 104 -13.17 -5.96 7.03
CA ARG A 104 -13.03 -6.35 5.62
C ARG A 104 -11.59 -6.79 5.29
N GLY A 105 -10.59 -6.08 5.80
CA GLY A 105 -9.18 -6.47 5.67
C GLY A 105 -8.87 -7.83 6.30
N VAL A 106 -9.31 -8.03 7.54
CA VAL A 106 -9.14 -9.31 8.24
C VAL A 106 -9.89 -10.44 7.53
N ALA A 107 -11.13 -10.21 7.11
CA ALA A 107 -11.91 -11.17 6.33
C ALA A 107 -11.19 -11.56 5.05
N THR A 108 -10.59 -10.60 4.34
CA THR A 108 -9.82 -10.86 3.11
C THR A 108 -8.63 -11.78 3.36
N VAL A 109 -7.88 -11.57 4.44
CA VAL A 109 -6.75 -12.44 4.82
C VAL A 109 -7.22 -13.84 5.19
N LEU A 110 -8.23 -13.94 6.05
CA LEU A 110 -8.80 -15.22 6.48
C LEU A 110 -9.30 -16.02 5.28
N SER A 111 -10.13 -15.41 4.42
CA SER A 111 -10.64 -16.04 3.20
C SER A 111 -9.51 -16.45 2.24
N SER A 112 -8.44 -15.65 2.16
CA SER A 112 -7.24 -16.01 1.39
C SER A 112 -6.55 -17.28 1.92
N ILE A 113 -6.45 -17.42 3.24
CA ILE A 113 -5.93 -18.63 3.88
C ILE A 113 -6.89 -19.82 3.65
N GLY A 114 -8.20 -19.59 3.64
CA GLY A 114 -9.19 -20.59 3.24
C GLY A 114 -8.95 -21.11 1.81
N CYS A 115 -8.73 -20.20 0.86
CA CYS A 115 -8.47 -20.51 -0.54
C CYS A 115 -7.12 -21.22 -0.72
N TYR A 116 -6.01 -20.55 -0.39
CA TYR A 116 -4.66 -20.97 -0.75
C TYR A 116 -3.90 -21.71 0.36
N GLY A 117 -4.42 -21.70 1.60
CA GLY A 117 -3.66 -22.09 2.78
C GLY A 117 -2.71 -20.98 3.23
N VAL A 118 -1.88 -21.32 4.21
CA VAL A 118 -0.81 -20.43 4.72
C VAL A 118 0.40 -20.55 3.79
N THR A 119 0.75 -19.46 3.10
CA THR A 119 1.80 -19.37 2.07
C THR A 119 2.82 -18.28 2.43
N CYS A 120 4.05 -18.33 1.89
CA CYS A 120 5.06 -17.29 2.12
C CYS A 120 5.69 -16.86 0.77
N PRO A 121 5.47 -15.63 0.31
CA PRO A 121 4.56 -14.65 0.90
C PRO A 121 3.09 -15.10 0.81
N GLN A 122 2.22 -14.52 1.62
CA GLN A 122 0.81 -14.89 1.62
C GLN A 122 0.12 -14.47 0.33
N LEU A 123 -0.43 -15.47 -0.37
CA LEU A 123 -1.33 -15.25 -1.50
C LEU A 123 -2.67 -14.70 -1.01
N LEU A 124 -3.20 -13.71 -1.73
CA LEU A 124 -4.46 -13.06 -1.42
C LEU A 124 -5.51 -13.31 -2.51
N LYS A 125 -6.75 -13.59 -2.10
CA LYS A 125 -7.89 -13.79 -3.01
C LYS A 125 -8.35 -12.50 -3.70
N ALA A 126 -7.93 -11.36 -3.15
CA ALA A 126 -8.14 -10.01 -3.65
C ALA A 126 -7.05 -9.09 -3.09
N PRO A 127 -6.66 -8.02 -3.79
CA PRO A 127 -5.70 -7.07 -3.27
C PRO A 127 -6.29 -6.27 -2.10
N PHE A 128 -5.43 -5.86 -1.18
CA PHE A 128 -5.79 -4.88 -0.14
C PHE A 128 -6.06 -3.51 -0.75
N LEU A 129 -5.26 -3.11 -1.74
CA LEU A 129 -5.37 -1.81 -2.38
C LEU A 129 -5.56 -1.95 -3.88
N VAL A 130 -6.47 -1.16 -4.44
CA VAL A 130 -6.46 -0.87 -5.88
C VAL A 130 -6.18 0.62 -6.05
N VAL A 131 -5.23 0.97 -6.90
CA VAL A 131 -4.97 2.36 -7.28
C VAL A 131 -5.63 2.62 -8.64
N TRP A 132 -6.66 3.45 -8.68
CA TRP A 132 -7.36 3.76 -9.91
C TRP A 132 -6.91 5.10 -10.46
N ASN A 133 -6.20 5.08 -11.58
CA ASN A 133 -6.00 6.25 -12.41
C ASN A 133 -7.35 6.66 -12.99
N PHE A 134 -8.05 7.57 -12.31
CA PHE A 134 -9.48 7.79 -12.50
C PHE A 134 -9.81 8.52 -13.80
N THR A 135 -8.91 9.40 -14.21
CA THR A 135 -8.92 10.13 -15.48
C THR A 135 -7.49 10.44 -15.89
N ASN A 136 -7.24 10.67 -17.18
CA ASN A 136 -5.96 11.19 -17.66
C ASN A 136 -5.88 12.72 -17.60
N ALA A 137 -7.01 13.40 -17.36
CA ALA A 137 -7.05 14.85 -17.23
C ALA A 137 -6.23 15.32 -16.02
N CYS A 138 -5.34 16.28 -16.21
CA CYS A 138 -4.57 16.91 -15.15
C CYS A 138 -4.31 18.38 -15.44
N ASN A 139 -4.46 19.21 -14.41
CA ASN A 139 -4.18 20.64 -14.46
C ASN A 139 -2.70 20.99 -14.21
N LEU A 140 -1.83 20.00 -13.98
CA LEU A 140 -0.37 20.18 -13.84
C LEU A 140 0.42 19.50 -14.97
N ARG A 141 1.74 19.74 -15.03
CA ARG A 141 2.67 19.20 -16.04
C ARG A 141 3.98 18.71 -15.41
N CYS A 142 3.87 17.94 -14.32
CA CYS A 142 5.02 17.50 -13.52
C CYS A 142 6.04 16.72 -14.36
N ARG A 143 7.33 16.98 -14.14
CA ARG A 143 8.44 16.35 -14.87
C ARG A 143 8.55 14.83 -14.64
N HIS A 144 8.22 14.34 -13.45
CA HIS A 144 8.29 12.91 -13.11
C HIS A 144 7.02 12.10 -13.39
N CYS A 145 5.98 12.72 -13.94
CA CYS A 145 4.64 12.13 -13.95
C CYS A 145 4.62 10.75 -14.60
N TYR A 146 4.39 9.72 -13.79
CA TYR A 146 4.37 8.32 -14.22
C TYR A 146 3.30 8.04 -15.28
N GLN A 147 2.19 8.77 -15.25
CA GLN A 147 1.06 8.61 -16.16
C GLN A 147 1.23 9.38 -17.46
N SER A 148 2.15 10.35 -17.50
CA SER A 148 2.20 11.38 -18.56
C SER A 148 0.85 12.11 -18.72
N ALA A 149 0.16 12.33 -17.61
CA ALA A 149 -1.18 12.91 -17.61
C ALA A 149 -1.22 14.32 -18.20
N GLY A 150 -2.38 14.68 -18.76
CA GLY A 150 -2.60 15.93 -19.49
C GLY A 150 -4.08 16.12 -19.83
N THR A 151 -4.47 15.79 -21.06
CA THR A 151 -5.87 15.84 -21.49
C THR A 151 -6.62 14.57 -21.12
N LYS A 152 -7.94 14.69 -20.90
CA LYS A 152 -8.82 13.54 -20.71
C LYS A 152 -8.68 12.58 -21.91
N SER A 153 -8.58 11.28 -21.65
CA SER A 153 -8.52 10.30 -22.73
C SER A 153 -9.93 10.10 -23.33
N PRO A 154 -10.05 9.85 -24.65
CA PRO A 154 -11.35 9.67 -25.29
C PRO A 154 -12.00 8.32 -24.93
N ASP A 155 -11.22 7.33 -24.51
CA ASP A 155 -11.63 5.95 -24.24
C ASP A 155 -11.85 5.63 -22.75
N GLU A 156 -11.85 6.67 -21.89
CA GLU A 156 -12.12 6.54 -20.45
C GLU A 156 -13.44 5.79 -20.19
N LEU A 157 -13.49 5.05 -19.08
CA LEU A 157 -14.70 4.37 -18.64
C LEU A 157 -15.83 5.40 -18.42
N THR A 158 -17.01 5.07 -18.92
CA THR A 158 -18.24 5.81 -18.63
C THR A 158 -18.59 5.71 -17.15
N LEU A 159 -19.40 6.63 -16.61
CA LEU A 159 -19.89 6.54 -15.23
C LEU A 159 -20.54 5.18 -14.91
N LYS A 160 -21.33 4.62 -15.85
CA LYS A 160 -21.96 3.30 -15.69
C LYS A 160 -20.92 2.20 -15.55
N GLU A 161 -19.90 2.19 -16.41
CA GLU A 161 -18.79 1.23 -16.32
C GLU A 161 -18.00 1.42 -15.01
N LYS A 162 -17.77 2.67 -14.59
CA LYS A 162 -17.06 2.98 -13.34
C LYS A 162 -17.79 2.39 -12.13
N LEU A 163 -19.11 2.60 -12.03
CA LEU A 163 -19.92 2.06 -10.93
C LEU A 163 -19.93 0.52 -10.94
N ARG A 164 -20.02 -0.11 -12.12
CA ARG A 164 -19.88 -1.57 -12.26
C ARG A 164 -18.52 -2.07 -11.76
N VAL A 165 -17.42 -1.36 -12.09
CA VAL A 165 -16.09 -1.72 -11.59
C VAL A 165 -16.06 -1.65 -10.06
N VAL A 166 -16.67 -0.63 -9.45
CA VAL A 166 -16.77 -0.55 -7.98
C VAL A 166 -17.51 -1.78 -7.40
N ASP A 167 -18.60 -2.23 -8.02
CA ASP A 167 -19.29 -3.46 -7.62
C ASP A 167 -18.37 -4.68 -7.70
N GLU A 168 -17.64 -4.84 -8.81
CA GLU A 168 -16.73 -5.97 -8.99
C GLU A 168 -15.57 -5.98 -7.97
N LEU A 169 -15.03 -4.81 -7.63
CA LEU A 169 -13.99 -4.69 -6.60
C LEU A 169 -14.53 -5.02 -5.21
N ALA A 170 -15.72 -4.52 -4.87
CA ALA A 170 -16.39 -4.83 -3.62
C ALA A 170 -16.64 -6.34 -3.48
N ASP A 171 -17.11 -6.96 -4.56
CA ASP A 171 -17.41 -8.38 -4.65
C ASP A 171 -16.17 -9.27 -4.56
N ALA A 172 -15.04 -8.84 -5.13
CA ALA A 172 -13.78 -9.55 -5.00
C ALA A 172 -13.27 -9.55 -3.54
N GLY A 173 -13.64 -8.55 -2.75
CA GLY A 173 -13.15 -8.35 -1.38
C GLY A 173 -12.01 -7.33 -1.31
N VAL A 174 -11.92 -6.40 -2.27
CA VAL A 174 -10.96 -5.29 -2.17
C VAL A 174 -11.25 -4.48 -0.91
N VAL A 175 -10.19 -4.10 -0.20
CA VAL A 175 -10.30 -3.43 1.11
C VAL A 175 -10.28 -1.91 0.95
N SER A 176 -9.41 -1.40 0.10
CA SER A 176 -9.17 0.01 -0.13
C SER A 176 -9.06 0.33 -1.62
N LEU A 177 -9.65 1.46 -2.01
CA LEU A 177 -9.49 2.03 -3.34
C LEU A 177 -8.88 3.43 -3.19
N ALA A 178 -7.72 3.63 -3.80
CA ALA A 178 -7.10 4.94 -3.92
C ALA A 178 -7.34 5.51 -5.31
N PHE A 179 -7.92 6.70 -5.38
CA PHE A 179 -8.04 7.44 -6.64
C PHE A 179 -6.75 8.21 -6.92
N SER A 180 -6.24 8.10 -8.14
CA SER A 180 -5.04 8.76 -8.65
C SER A 180 -5.19 9.04 -10.17
N GLY A 181 -4.11 9.05 -10.93
CA GLY A 181 -4.08 9.17 -12.40
C GLY A 181 -3.47 10.47 -12.88
N GLY A 182 -4.22 11.20 -13.71
CA GLY A 182 -4.06 12.65 -13.74
C GLY A 182 -4.46 13.24 -12.40
N GLU A 183 -5.42 14.17 -12.38
CA GLU A 183 -5.96 14.72 -11.14
C GLU A 183 -7.41 14.24 -10.95
N PRO A 184 -7.70 13.38 -9.95
CA PRO A 184 -9.07 12.90 -9.70
C PRO A 184 -10.10 14.02 -9.59
N LEU A 185 -9.74 15.14 -8.95
CA LEU A 185 -10.63 16.28 -8.72
C LEU A 185 -10.98 17.06 -10.00
N MET A 186 -10.30 16.81 -11.12
CA MET A 186 -10.68 17.36 -12.44
C MET A 186 -11.94 16.68 -13.02
N SER A 187 -12.33 15.52 -12.49
CA SER A 187 -13.49 14.78 -12.99
C SER A 187 -14.68 14.95 -12.05
N SER A 188 -15.78 15.52 -12.56
CA SER A 188 -17.03 15.67 -11.79
C SER A 188 -17.67 14.34 -11.37
N GLU A 189 -17.31 13.25 -12.06
CA GLU A 189 -17.75 11.89 -11.72
C GLU A 189 -17.08 11.34 -10.46
N PHE A 190 -15.94 11.91 -10.04
CA PHE A 190 -15.14 11.43 -8.90
C PHE A 190 -15.98 11.31 -7.64
N TYR A 191 -16.71 12.36 -7.28
CA TYR A 191 -17.49 12.40 -6.04
C TYR A 191 -18.54 11.28 -5.97
N LYS A 192 -19.24 11.03 -7.08
CA LYS A 192 -20.26 9.97 -7.18
C LYS A 192 -19.64 8.59 -7.05
N VAL A 193 -18.48 8.37 -7.67
CA VAL A 193 -17.79 7.07 -7.61
C VAL A 193 -17.16 6.84 -6.22
N ALA A 194 -16.58 7.87 -5.61
CA ALA A 194 -16.04 7.80 -4.26
C ALA A 194 -17.13 7.46 -3.22
N GLU A 195 -18.30 8.10 -3.32
CA GLU A 195 -19.47 7.77 -2.48
C GLU A 195 -19.93 6.32 -2.71
N ALA A 196 -19.99 5.87 -3.97
CA ALA A 196 -20.32 4.49 -4.29
C ALA A 196 -19.35 3.47 -3.65
N VAL A 197 -18.05 3.81 -3.58
CA VAL A 197 -17.01 2.97 -2.96
C VAL A 197 -17.20 2.90 -1.44
N ARG A 198 -17.43 4.04 -0.78
CA ARG A 198 -17.70 4.09 0.67
C ARG A 198 -18.98 3.33 1.03
N ASN A 199 -20.04 3.48 0.25
CA ASN A 199 -21.29 2.75 0.46
C ASN A 199 -21.15 1.22 0.34
N ARG A 200 -20.07 0.73 -0.28
CA ARG A 200 -19.73 -0.70 -0.37
C ARG A 200 -18.72 -1.14 0.70
N GLY A 201 -18.46 -0.29 1.69
CA GLY A 201 -17.62 -0.60 2.85
C GLY A 201 -16.11 -0.61 2.56
N MET A 202 -15.67 -0.11 1.40
CA MET A 202 -14.25 -0.01 1.05
C MET A 202 -13.67 1.32 1.52
N HIS A 203 -12.44 1.32 2.04
CA HIS A 203 -11.71 2.54 2.36
C HIS A 203 -11.47 3.39 1.11
N VAL A 204 -11.72 4.69 1.20
CA VAL A 204 -11.43 5.62 0.10
C VAL A 204 -10.21 6.46 0.43
N ALA A 205 -9.24 6.41 -0.46
CA ALA A 205 -8.06 7.26 -0.47
C ALA A 205 -8.04 8.11 -1.75
N VAL A 206 -7.42 9.29 -1.67
CA VAL A 206 -7.23 10.16 -2.84
C VAL A 206 -5.79 10.66 -2.85
N ALA A 207 -5.06 10.35 -3.92
CA ALA A 207 -3.80 11.00 -4.27
C ALA A 207 -4.10 12.15 -5.22
N THR A 208 -3.75 13.37 -4.80
CA THR A 208 -4.08 14.62 -5.49
C THR A 208 -2.90 15.57 -5.46
N ASN A 209 -2.85 16.50 -6.41
CA ASN A 209 -1.94 17.62 -6.37
C ASN A 209 -2.39 18.73 -5.40
N GLY A 210 -3.58 18.62 -4.80
CA GLY A 210 -4.11 19.52 -3.78
C GLY A 210 -4.59 20.88 -4.29
N THR A 211 -4.30 21.24 -5.54
CA THR A 211 -4.55 22.61 -6.03
C THR A 211 -6.01 22.98 -6.21
N MET A 212 -6.91 22.00 -6.20
CA MET A 212 -8.36 22.17 -6.34
C MET A 212 -9.10 22.02 -5.00
N ILE A 213 -8.40 21.78 -3.89
CA ILE A 213 -9.03 21.60 -2.59
C ILE A 213 -9.32 22.97 -1.99
N THR A 214 -10.55 23.44 -2.19
CA THR A 214 -11.12 24.57 -1.44
C THR A 214 -11.76 24.08 -0.14
N ASP A 215 -12.26 25.01 0.68
CA ASP A 215 -13.05 24.67 1.87
C ASP A 215 -14.28 23.81 1.53
N GLU A 216 -14.98 24.16 0.45
CA GLU A 216 -16.16 23.42 -0.04
C GLU A 216 -15.78 22.00 -0.50
N VAL A 217 -14.65 21.86 -1.20
CA VAL A 217 -14.15 20.55 -1.62
C VAL A 217 -13.75 19.73 -0.41
N ALA A 218 -13.04 20.29 0.59
CA ALA A 218 -12.68 19.59 1.81
C ALA A 218 -13.92 19.12 2.59
N LYS A 219 -14.95 19.97 2.73
CA LYS A 219 -16.25 19.59 3.32
C LYS A 219 -16.91 18.44 2.57
N LEU A 220 -16.86 18.47 1.23
CA LEU A 220 -17.43 17.42 0.40
C LEU A 220 -16.66 16.09 0.56
N LEU A 221 -15.32 16.13 0.57
CA LEU A 221 -14.48 14.95 0.83
C LEU A 221 -14.78 14.34 2.21
N LYS A 222 -14.91 15.19 3.25
CA LYS A 222 -15.28 14.75 4.59
C LYS A 222 -16.68 14.14 4.64
N LYS A 223 -17.66 14.75 3.95
CA LYS A 223 -19.04 14.24 3.88
C LYS A 223 -19.13 12.87 3.21
N ILE A 224 -18.35 12.65 2.15
CA ILE A 224 -18.26 11.35 1.47
C ILE A 224 -17.59 10.30 2.36
N ASP A 225 -16.87 10.73 3.41
CA ASP A 225 -15.99 9.90 4.23
C ASP A 225 -14.76 9.40 3.45
N VAL A 226 -14.12 10.31 2.72
CA VAL A 226 -12.77 10.09 2.20
C VAL A 226 -11.81 10.01 3.38
N CYS A 227 -11.32 8.80 3.63
CA CYS A 227 -10.57 8.46 4.83
C CYS A 227 -9.14 9.01 4.82
N TYR A 228 -8.55 9.17 3.63
CA TYR A 228 -7.14 9.55 3.45
C TYR A 228 -6.96 10.45 2.22
N VAL A 229 -6.32 11.61 2.41
CA VAL A 229 -5.93 12.53 1.32
C VAL A 229 -4.42 12.70 1.31
N GLU A 230 -3.80 12.26 0.23
CA GLU A 230 -2.37 12.39 -0.02
C GLU A 230 -2.13 13.54 -1.01
N VAL A 231 -1.63 14.64 -0.48
CA VAL A 231 -1.30 15.83 -1.26
C VAL A 231 0.15 15.76 -1.69
N SER A 232 0.34 15.89 -2.99
CA SER A 232 1.63 15.75 -3.60
C SER A 232 2.42 17.08 -3.52
N LEU A 233 3.46 17.12 -2.70
CA LEU A 233 4.30 18.30 -2.43
C LEU A 233 5.78 17.91 -2.55
N ASP A 234 6.45 18.30 -3.63
CA ASP A 234 7.84 17.86 -3.91
C ASP A 234 8.94 18.77 -3.35
N ALA A 235 8.60 19.86 -2.67
CA ALA A 235 9.54 20.75 -2.01
C ALA A 235 8.77 21.65 -1.02
N ALA A 236 9.44 22.08 0.05
CA ALA A 236 9.03 23.16 0.94
C ALA A 236 9.23 24.53 0.29
N SER A 237 10.14 24.63 -0.67
CA SER A 237 10.33 25.83 -1.50
C SER A 237 9.29 25.90 -2.61
N ALA A 238 8.59 27.04 -2.71
CA ALA A 238 7.62 27.29 -3.77
C ALA A 238 8.24 27.25 -5.17
N ASP A 239 9.43 27.84 -5.34
CA ASP A 239 10.12 27.88 -6.63
C ASP A 239 10.51 26.48 -7.11
N LEU A 240 11.09 25.66 -6.22
CA LEU A 240 11.47 24.28 -6.54
C LEU A 240 10.24 23.44 -6.88
N HIS A 241 9.19 23.52 -6.05
CA HIS A 241 7.96 22.76 -6.27
C HIS A 241 7.29 23.15 -7.59
N ASP A 242 7.07 24.44 -7.82
CA ASP A 242 6.33 24.93 -9.00
C ASP A 242 7.08 24.61 -10.30
N LYS A 243 8.42 24.77 -10.33
CA LYS A 243 9.24 24.39 -11.49
C LYS A 243 9.18 22.90 -11.77
N PHE A 244 9.21 22.07 -10.73
CA PHE A 244 9.18 20.62 -10.89
C PHE A 244 7.79 20.09 -11.29
N ARG A 245 6.73 20.74 -10.82
CA ARG A 245 5.32 20.41 -11.08
C ARG A 245 4.74 21.12 -12.31
N GLY A 246 5.47 22.09 -12.85
CA GLY A 246 5.27 22.71 -14.16
C GLY A 246 4.22 23.82 -14.21
N ILE A 247 3.70 24.30 -13.07
CA ILE A 247 2.69 25.36 -13.02
C ILE A 247 2.98 26.31 -11.85
N PRO A 248 3.11 27.64 -12.11
CA PRO A 248 3.23 28.64 -11.06
C PRO A 248 2.05 28.66 -10.08
N GLY A 249 2.37 28.86 -8.80
CA GLY A 249 1.42 28.89 -7.68
C GLY A 249 0.87 27.52 -7.29
N ALA A 250 1.37 26.40 -7.85
CA ALA A 250 0.93 25.06 -7.48
C ALA A 250 1.23 24.77 -6.00
N HIS A 251 2.41 25.17 -5.52
CA HIS A 251 2.83 25.03 -4.14
C HIS A 251 1.87 25.75 -3.17
N ALA A 252 1.56 27.01 -3.44
CA ALA A 252 0.67 27.80 -2.59
C ALA A 252 -0.73 27.17 -2.51
N ARG A 253 -1.29 26.73 -3.64
CA ARG A 253 -2.60 26.06 -3.68
C ARG A 253 -2.58 24.68 -3.01
N ALA A 254 -1.51 23.91 -3.18
CA ALA A 254 -1.34 22.61 -2.52
C ALA A 254 -1.26 22.77 -0.99
N LEU A 255 -0.50 23.76 -0.49
CA LEU A 255 -0.45 24.09 0.94
C LEU A 255 -1.81 24.50 1.49
N GLU A 256 -2.57 25.29 0.73
CA GLU A 256 -3.92 25.65 1.13
C GLU A 256 -4.84 24.43 1.19
N GLY A 257 -4.79 23.55 0.19
CA GLY A 257 -5.51 22.29 0.21
C GLY A 257 -5.17 21.41 1.41
N ILE A 258 -3.89 21.32 1.77
CA ILE A 258 -3.44 20.60 2.98
C ILE A 258 -4.08 21.20 4.23
N ARG A 259 -4.03 22.54 4.40
CA ARG A 259 -4.65 23.21 5.57
C ARG A 259 -6.13 22.91 5.66
N LYS A 260 -6.86 22.99 4.54
CA LYS A 260 -8.30 22.68 4.53
C LYS A 260 -8.58 21.23 4.91
N CYS A 261 -7.80 20.26 4.42
CA CYS A 261 -7.98 18.88 4.84
C CYS A 261 -7.72 18.67 6.34
N VAL A 262 -6.68 19.30 6.89
CA VAL A 262 -6.35 19.24 8.32
C VAL A 262 -7.45 19.90 9.17
N GLU A 263 -7.91 21.10 8.79
CA GLU A 263 -8.98 21.85 9.47
C GLU A 263 -10.28 21.03 9.57
N HIS A 264 -10.61 20.26 8.53
CA HIS A 264 -11.80 19.37 8.50
C HIS A 264 -11.56 17.98 9.10
N GLY A 265 -10.40 17.74 9.70
CA GLY A 265 -10.06 16.48 10.35
C GLY A 265 -10.05 15.29 9.38
N ILE A 266 -9.58 15.51 8.15
CA ILE A 266 -9.29 14.44 7.19
C ILE A 266 -7.87 13.95 7.44
N PHE A 267 -7.64 12.63 7.45
CA PHE A 267 -6.28 12.12 7.56
C PHE A 267 -5.47 12.57 6.35
N THR A 268 -4.53 13.48 6.58
CA THR A 268 -3.83 14.18 5.51
C THR A 268 -2.38 13.71 5.47
N SER A 269 -1.87 13.48 4.27
CA SER A 269 -0.47 13.13 4.04
C SER A 269 0.18 14.04 3.00
N ILE A 270 1.47 14.32 3.20
CA ILE A 270 2.33 14.88 2.18
C ILE A 270 3.09 13.75 1.48
N ALA A 271 2.98 13.69 0.15
CA ALA A 271 3.74 12.79 -0.69
C ALA A 271 4.80 13.54 -1.51
N MET A 272 6.05 13.07 -1.43
CA MET A 272 7.18 13.64 -2.15
C MET A 272 7.86 12.56 -2.99
N THR A 273 7.97 12.77 -4.30
CA THR A 273 8.89 11.96 -5.12
C THR A 273 10.28 12.54 -5.01
N VAL A 274 11.19 11.79 -4.38
CA VAL A 274 12.55 12.29 -4.14
C VAL A 274 13.44 11.96 -5.33
N THR A 275 14.18 12.99 -5.75
CA THR A 275 15.16 13.00 -6.84
C THR A 275 16.35 13.84 -6.39
N LYS A 276 17.45 13.84 -7.16
CA LYS A 276 18.60 14.73 -6.91
C LYS A 276 18.19 16.21 -6.88
N TYR A 277 17.10 16.57 -7.55
CA TYR A 277 16.60 17.94 -7.61
C TYR A 277 16.11 18.47 -6.26
N ASN A 278 15.53 17.60 -5.42
CA ASN A 278 14.85 17.98 -4.18
C ASN A 278 15.29 17.18 -2.94
N LEU A 279 16.28 16.29 -3.06
CA LEU A 279 16.77 15.45 -1.96
C LEU A 279 17.15 16.26 -0.71
N ILE A 280 17.84 17.39 -0.88
CA ILE A 280 18.28 18.23 0.24
C ILE A 280 17.11 18.88 0.99
N ASP A 281 15.94 18.96 0.38
CA ASP A 281 14.76 19.66 0.92
C ASP A 281 13.85 18.73 1.75
N VAL A 282 14.11 17.42 1.74
CA VAL A 282 13.34 16.42 2.50
C VAL A 282 13.19 16.80 3.99
N PRO A 283 14.26 17.18 4.73
CA PRO A 283 14.11 17.53 6.15
C PRO A 283 13.21 18.74 6.38
N GLU A 284 13.31 19.77 5.53
CA GLU A 284 12.49 20.99 5.65
C GLU A 284 11.03 20.73 5.32
N LEU A 285 10.76 19.86 4.34
CA LEU A 285 9.40 19.46 4.02
C LEU A 285 8.75 18.63 5.14
N ILE A 286 9.50 17.75 5.80
CA ILE A 286 9.03 17.02 6.99
C ILE A 286 8.70 18.01 8.12
N LYS A 287 9.57 18.99 8.40
CA LYS A 287 9.30 20.04 9.39
C LYS A 287 8.05 20.84 9.03
N LEU A 288 7.87 21.19 7.76
CA LEU A 288 6.68 21.88 7.28
C LEU A 288 5.41 21.05 7.51
N GLY A 289 5.43 19.76 7.16
CA GLY A 289 4.31 18.85 7.42
C GLY A 289 3.90 18.81 8.89
N ARG A 290 4.88 18.71 9.81
CA ARG A 290 4.62 18.75 11.26
C ARG A 290 3.99 20.08 11.69
N ARG A 291 4.49 21.22 11.20
CA ARG A 291 3.91 22.55 11.50
C ARG A 291 2.47 22.69 11.03
N LEU A 292 2.13 22.04 9.92
CA LEU A 292 0.79 22.06 9.34
C LEU A 292 -0.17 21.07 10.01
N GLY A 293 0.29 20.22 10.93
CA GLY A 293 -0.53 19.20 11.57
C GLY A 293 -0.87 18.01 10.66
N VAL A 294 -0.05 17.76 9.64
CA VAL A 294 -0.21 16.62 8.72
C VAL A 294 0.04 15.32 9.47
N ASN A 295 -0.78 14.29 9.22
CA ASN A 295 -0.70 13.02 9.93
C ASN A 295 0.47 12.15 9.44
N ARG A 296 0.85 12.28 8.18
CA ARG A 296 1.85 11.41 7.53
C ARG A 296 2.68 12.13 6.47
N PHE A 297 3.98 11.87 6.46
CA PHE A 297 4.85 12.11 5.31
C PHE A 297 5.18 10.77 4.63
N ILE A 298 5.06 10.72 3.31
CA ILE A 298 5.41 9.54 2.53
C ILE A 298 6.41 9.88 1.43
N HIS A 299 7.54 9.18 1.46
CA HIS A 299 8.53 9.19 0.40
C HIS A 299 8.11 8.27 -0.75
N PHE A 300 7.98 8.86 -1.94
CA PHE A 300 7.81 8.16 -3.19
C PHE A 300 9.16 7.92 -3.88
N ASN A 301 9.44 6.66 -4.17
CA ASN A 301 10.62 6.30 -4.93
C ASN A 301 10.46 6.76 -6.38
N PHE A 302 11.48 7.38 -6.95
CA PHE A 302 11.47 7.72 -8.36
C PHE A 302 11.44 6.45 -9.22
N ILE A 303 10.58 6.43 -10.24
CA ILE A 303 10.45 5.33 -11.20
C ILE A 303 10.60 5.91 -12.62
N PRO A 304 11.49 5.38 -13.47
CA PRO A 304 11.69 5.88 -14.83
C PRO A 304 10.56 5.42 -15.76
N THR A 305 9.38 6.01 -15.60
CA THR A 305 8.17 5.71 -16.38
C THR A 305 7.39 6.97 -16.67
N GLY A 306 6.55 6.97 -17.70
CA GLY A 306 5.92 8.18 -18.21
C GLY A 306 6.95 9.26 -18.54
N ARG A 307 6.70 10.51 -18.12
CA ARG A 307 7.66 11.62 -18.26
C ARG A 307 8.92 11.45 -17.41
N GLY A 308 8.88 10.60 -16.38
CA GLY A 308 10.06 10.24 -15.60
C GLY A 308 11.18 9.59 -16.43
N ARG A 309 10.87 9.04 -17.62
CA ARG A 309 11.90 8.53 -18.55
C ARG A 309 12.78 9.62 -19.15
N GLU A 310 12.33 10.86 -19.16
CA GLU A 310 13.05 12.01 -19.72
C GLU A 310 13.99 12.66 -18.71
N ILE A 311 13.95 12.23 -17.44
CA ILE A 311 14.72 12.81 -16.33
C ILE A 311 15.41 11.74 -15.48
N VAL A 312 15.81 10.63 -16.10
CA VAL A 312 16.41 9.48 -15.40
C VAL A 312 17.71 9.85 -14.67
N GLU A 313 18.42 10.86 -15.14
CA GLU A 313 19.63 11.42 -14.53
C GLU A 313 19.38 12.04 -13.15
N LEU A 314 18.13 12.45 -12.89
CA LEU A 314 17.69 12.96 -11.59
C LEU A 314 17.42 11.87 -10.56
N ASP A 315 17.42 10.58 -10.94
CA ASP A 315 17.32 9.52 -9.94
C ASP A 315 18.53 9.54 -8.99
N ILE A 316 18.25 9.34 -7.70
CA ILE A 316 19.28 9.32 -6.66
C ILE A 316 20.07 8.00 -6.71
N SER A 317 21.35 8.06 -6.35
CA SER A 317 22.21 6.88 -6.28
C SER A 317 21.72 5.88 -5.23
N PRO A 318 22.11 4.60 -5.31
CA PRO A 318 21.82 3.61 -4.28
C PRO A 318 22.29 4.04 -2.89
N GLU A 319 23.45 4.70 -2.79
CA GLU A 319 24.00 5.26 -1.56
C GLU A 319 23.17 6.42 -1.01
N GLU A 320 22.78 7.36 -1.87
CA GLU A 320 21.90 8.48 -1.49
C GLU A 320 20.54 7.96 -1.00
N ARG A 321 20.01 6.92 -1.66
CA ARG A 321 18.76 6.28 -1.27
C ARG A 321 18.88 5.54 0.06
N GLU A 322 19.99 4.82 0.31
CA GLU A 322 20.22 4.16 1.60
C GLU A 322 20.19 5.18 2.73
N LYS A 323 20.97 6.27 2.61
CA LYS A 323 21.03 7.35 3.60
C LYS A 323 19.69 8.04 3.80
N LEU A 324 18.96 8.29 2.72
CA LEU A 324 17.61 8.87 2.80
C LEU A 324 16.67 7.95 3.60
N LEU A 325 16.66 6.66 3.30
CA LEU A 325 15.75 5.73 3.95
C LEU A 325 16.11 5.48 5.43
N GLU A 326 17.40 5.48 5.77
CA GLU A 326 17.89 5.49 7.17
C GLU A 326 17.42 6.76 7.89
N PHE A 327 17.62 7.93 7.28
CA PHE A 327 17.14 9.20 7.82
C PHE A 327 15.62 9.19 8.06
N LEU A 328 14.83 8.69 7.11
CA LEU A 328 13.38 8.57 7.26
C LEU A 328 12.99 7.62 8.40
N PHE A 329 13.73 6.55 8.61
CA PHE A 329 13.48 5.64 9.73
C PHE A 329 13.75 6.33 11.07
N GLU A 330 14.85 7.07 11.20
CA GLU A 330 15.14 7.85 12.40
C GLU A 330 14.10 8.95 12.64
N GLU A 331 13.71 9.69 11.60
CA GLU A 331 12.65 10.70 11.67
C GLU A 331 11.30 10.11 12.07
N GLY A 332 11.00 8.87 11.66
CA GLY A 332 9.78 8.15 12.00
C GLY A 332 9.68 7.74 13.47
N LYS A 333 10.76 7.82 14.24
CA LYS A 333 10.74 7.60 15.70
C LYS A 333 10.21 8.83 16.46
N ASN A 334 10.24 10.01 15.84
CA ASN A 334 9.71 11.22 16.44
C ASN A 334 8.16 11.19 16.45
N PRO A 335 7.51 11.58 17.56
CA PRO A 335 6.06 11.56 17.65
C PRO A 335 5.39 12.63 16.76
N GLY A 336 4.10 12.46 16.50
CA GLY A 336 3.23 13.48 15.91
C GLY A 336 3.00 13.37 14.41
N MET A 337 3.86 12.69 13.65
CA MET A 337 3.65 12.46 12.22
C MET A 337 4.28 11.13 11.80
N GLU A 338 3.53 10.30 11.07
CA GLU A 338 4.03 9.05 10.52
C GLU A 338 5.01 9.32 9.37
N ILE A 339 6.14 8.61 9.33
CA ILE A 339 7.11 8.69 8.23
C ILE A 339 7.18 7.33 7.54
N LEU A 340 6.82 7.31 6.26
CA LEU A 340 6.78 6.08 5.45
C LEU A 340 7.51 6.25 4.13
N SER A 341 7.79 5.13 3.47
CA SER A 341 8.44 5.09 2.15
C SER A 341 7.85 3.97 1.30
N THR A 342 7.58 4.28 0.03
CA THR A 342 7.15 3.32 -0.99
C THR A 342 8.29 2.44 -1.52
N ALA A 343 9.54 2.79 -1.22
CA ALA A 343 10.70 1.98 -1.59
C ALA A 343 10.73 0.68 -0.76
N PRO A 344 10.68 -0.52 -1.38
CA PRO A 344 10.71 -1.79 -0.63
C PRO A 344 11.95 -1.94 0.27
N GLN A 345 13.05 -1.27 -0.07
CA GLN A 345 14.26 -1.17 0.73
C GLN A 345 14.00 -0.62 2.14
N PHE A 346 12.99 0.23 2.32
CA PHE A 346 12.63 0.75 3.63
C PHE A 346 12.24 -0.37 4.59
N GLY A 347 11.50 -1.38 4.11
CA GLY A 347 11.20 -2.59 4.88
C GLY A 347 12.44 -3.32 5.37
N ARG A 348 13.49 -3.38 4.54
CA ARG A 348 14.79 -3.94 4.93
C ARG A 348 15.48 -3.05 5.97
N ILE A 349 15.55 -1.74 5.76
CA ILE A 349 16.25 -0.83 6.67
C ILE A 349 15.59 -0.83 8.04
N VAL A 350 14.27 -0.71 8.11
CA VAL A 350 13.52 -0.80 9.37
C VAL A 350 13.81 -2.13 10.06
N TYR A 351 13.82 -3.24 9.31
CA TYR A 351 14.11 -4.56 9.86
C TYR A 351 15.55 -4.68 10.36
N ASP A 352 16.54 -4.32 9.56
CA ASP A 352 17.96 -4.47 9.88
C ASP A 352 18.39 -3.50 11.00
N SER A 353 18.03 -2.22 10.90
CA SER A 353 18.39 -1.17 11.88
C SER A 353 17.72 -1.36 13.24
N SER A 354 16.58 -2.04 13.30
CA SER A 354 15.92 -2.39 14.56
C SER A 354 16.31 -3.78 15.09
N SER A 355 17.22 -4.50 14.42
CA SER A 355 17.52 -5.91 14.71
C SER A 355 16.26 -6.79 14.77
N GLY A 356 15.28 -6.52 13.90
CA GLY A 356 13.99 -7.21 13.84
C GLY A 356 12.95 -6.72 14.86
N GLY A 357 13.26 -5.74 15.70
CA GLY A 357 12.33 -5.20 16.69
C GLY A 357 11.22 -4.30 16.11
N SER A 358 11.43 -3.77 14.91
CA SER A 358 10.47 -2.98 14.14
C SER A 358 10.39 -3.50 12.71
N VAL A 359 9.23 -3.35 12.09
CA VAL A 359 9.00 -3.83 10.72
C VAL A 359 8.16 -2.86 9.92
N ALA A 360 8.54 -2.64 8.66
CA ALA A 360 7.67 -2.02 7.67
C ALA A 360 7.27 -3.07 6.62
N PRO A 361 6.28 -3.93 6.92
CA PRO A 361 5.88 -5.01 6.03
C PRO A 361 5.30 -4.48 4.71
N THR A 362 4.73 -3.28 4.74
CA THR A 362 4.18 -2.58 3.59
C THR A 362 4.55 -1.10 3.70
N HIS A 363 4.30 -0.31 2.65
CA HIS A 363 4.52 1.13 2.70
C HIS A 363 3.37 1.92 3.37
N PHE A 364 2.51 1.25 4.15
CA PHE A 364 1.37 1.86 4.85
C PHE A 364 1.52 1.87 6.37
N TYR A 365 2.53 1.19 6.92
CA TYR A 365 2.66 0.99 8.36
C TYR A 365 4.09 0.62 8.75
N VAL A 366 4.56 1.20 9.86
CA VAL A 366 5.74 0.75 10.61
C VAL A 366 5.26 0.22 11.95
N GLY A 367 5.43 -1.08 12.17
CA GLY A 367 5.12 -1.74 13.44
C GLY A 367 6.33 -1.68 14.37
N ASN A 368 6.12 -1.13 15.57
CA ASN A 368 7.11 -1.07 16.63
C ASN A 368 6.65 -2.00 17.75
N GLY A 369 7.45 -3.01 18.10
CA GLY A 369 7.00 -3.93 19.15
C GLY A 369 8.05 -4.78 19.82
N GLY A 370 9.29 -4.87 19.31
CA GLY A 370 10.32 -5.74 19.89
C GLY A 370 9.91 -7.22 19.95
N LYS A 371 8.82 -7.62 19.28
CA LYS A 371 8.17 -8.92 19.39
C LYS A 371 8.44 -9.75 18.15
N TRP A 372 8.72 -11.04 18.35
CA TRP A 372 9.04 -12.01 17.31
C TRP A 372 7.95 -12.13 16.23
N GLY A 373 6.66 -11.98 16.56
CA GLY A 373 5.57 -12.06 15.57
C GLY A 373 5.63 -10.98 14.47
N LEU A 374 6.24 -9.81 14.75
CA LEU A 374 6.42 -8.76 13.76
C LEU A 374 7.42 -9.16 12.66
N HIS A 375 8.46 -9.92 13.01
CA HIS A 375 9.43 -10.44 12.03
C HIS A 375 8.73 -11.27 10.96
N GLU A 376 7.82 -12.16 11.37
CA GLU A 376 7.18 -13.07 10.43
C GLU A 376 6.13 -12.38 9.59
N LEU A 377 5.48 -11.36 10.14
CA LEU A 377 4.63 -10.47 9.35
C LEU A 377 5.43 -9.80 8.23
N ALA A 378 6.65 -9.33 8.50
CA ALA A 378 7.52 -8.75 7.46
C ALA A 378 7.90 -9.75 6.37
N GLN A 379 8.06 -11.04 6.66
CA GLN A 379 8.31 -12.03 5.60
C GLN A 379 7.04 -12.41 4.84
N PHE A 380 5.91 -12.49 5.56
CA PHE A 380 4.63 -12.96 5.06
C PHE A 380 3.98 -11.99 4.08
N ILE A 381 4.03 -10.68 4.37
CA ILE A 381 3.43 -9.63 3.51
C ILE A 381 4.45 -8.66 2.93
N GLY A 382 5.71 -8.74 3.35
CA GLY A 382 6.81 -7.85 3.00
C GLY A 382 7.01 -7.50 1.54
N GLY A 383 7.60 -6.33 1.33
CA GLY A 383 8.28 -5.95 0.10
C GLY A 383 7.36 -5.31 -0.93
N CYS A 384 7.76 -5.42 -2.21
CA CYS A 384 6.94 -4.86 -3.29
C CYS A 384 5.56 -5.53 -3.33
N GLY A 385 4.51 -4.71 -3.22
CA GLY A 385 3.12 -5.14 -3.26
C GLY A 385 2.53 -5.32 -4.67
N ALA A 386 3.27 -4.99 -5.73
CA ALA A 386 2.78 -5.03 -7.11
C ALA A 386 2.28 -6.43 -7.48
N GLY A 387 1.03 -6.53 -7.89
CA GLY A 387 0.34 -7.79 -8.21
C GLY A 387 0.12 -8.75 -7.04
N ARG A 388 0.49 -8.35 -5.81
CA ARG A 388 0.42 -9.13 -4.57
C ARG A 388 -0.57 -8.57 -3.57
N LEU A 389 -0.28 -7.37 -3.09
CA LEU A 389 -1.09 -6.61 -2.15
C LEU A 389 -1.92 -5.54 -2.84
N TYR A 390 -1.46 -5.09 -4.02
CA TYR A 390 -2.16 -4.09 -4.79
C TYR A 390 -1.99 -4.27 -6.30
N CYS A 391 -2.90 -3.68 -7.06
CA CYS A 391 -2.79 -3.47 -8.49
C CYS A 391 -3.33 -2.08 -8.85
N ALA A 392 -3.30 -1.74 -10.14
CA ALA A 392 -3.84 -0.47 -10.63
C ALA A 392 -4.83 -0.66 -11.78
N ILE A 393 -5.73 0.31 -11.92
CA ILE A 393 -6.72 0.40 -13.00
C ILE A 393 -6.45 1.70 -13.75
N GLN A 394 -6.33 1.62 -15.07
CA GLN A 394 -6.20 2.77 -15.97
C GLN A 394 -7.56 3.42 -16.26
N PRO A 395 -7.59 4.67 -16.75
CA PRO A 395 -8.84 5.39 -16.99
C PRO A 395 -9.83 4.66 -17.90
N ASN A 396 -9.34 3.84 -18.83
CA ASN A 396 -10.10 3.05 -19.80
C ASN A 396 -10.45 1.63 -19.33
N GLY A 397 -10.11 1.26 -18.09
CA GLY A 397 -10.43 -0.04 -17.50
C GLY A 397 -9.37 -1.13 -17.69
N LEU A 398 -8.23 -0.82 -18.31
CA LEU A 398 -7.09 -1.74 -18.34
C LEU A 398 -6.48 -1.90 -16.94
N VAL A 399 -6.15 -3.12 -16.56
CA VAL A 399 -5.54 -3.45 -15.27
C VAL A 399 -4.04 -3.60 -15.44
N THR A 400 -3.26 -3.04 -14.53
CA THR A 400 -1.79 -3.19 -14.46
C THR A 400 -1.37 -3.65 -13.05
N PRO A 401 -0.20 -4.29 -12.87
CA PRO A 401 0.22 -4.78 -11.55
C PRO A 401 0.53 -3.66 -10.54
N CYS A 402 0.80 -2.45 -11.05
CA CYS A 402 1.26 -1.30 -10.29
C CYS A 402 0.95 -0.03 -11.09
N VAL A 403 0.69 1.08 -10.39
CA VAL A 403 0.42 2.38 -10.99
C VAL A 403 1.62 2.90 -11.80
N PHE A 404 2.84 2.55 -11.37
CA PHE A 404 4.10 2.85 -12.05
C PHE A 404 4.47 1.88 -13.18
N MET A 405 3.58 0.94 -13.53
CA MET A 405 3.72 0.05 -14.68
C MET A 405 2.60 0.27 -15.70
N PRO A 406 2.37 1.50 -16.20
CA PRO A 406 1.19 1.86 -16.98
C PRO A 406 1.08 1.11 -18.31
N ASN A 407 2.18 0.54 -18.82
CA ASN A 407 2.24 -0.16 -20.10
C ASN A 407 2.23 -1.69 -19.96
N LEU A 408 2.22 -2.23 -18.73
CA LEU A 408 2.20 -3.68 -18.49
C LEU A 408 0.76 -4.11 -18.19
N TYR A 409 -0.03 -4.34 -19.24
CA TYR A 409 -1.42 -4.74 -19.11
C TYR A 409 -1.55 -6.21 -18.71
N VAL A 410 -2.39 -6.46 -17.71
CA VAL A 410 -2.68 -7.81 -17.20
C VAL A 410 -4.13 -8.23 -17.38
N GLY A 411 -5.00 -7.31 -17.81
CA GLY A 411 -6.40 -7.58 -18.11
C GLY A 411 -7.17 -6.33 -18.53
N ASP A 412 -8.42 -6.53 -18.93
CA ASP A 412 -9.34 -5.49 -19.41
C ASP A 412 -10.71 -5.70 -18.77
N LEU A 413 -11.16 -4.73 -17.95
CA LEU A 413 -12.42 -4.80 -17.23
C LEU A 413 -13.66 -4.70 -18.13
N ARG A 414 -13.51 -4.30 -19.41
CA ARG A 414 -14.62 -4.40 -20.37
C ARG A 414 -14.82 -5.84 -20.85
N LYS A 415 -13.78 -6.68 -20.78
CA LYS A 415 -13.77 -8.05 -21.33
C LYS A 415 -13.86 -9.13 -20.25
N SER A 416 -13.29 -8.90 -19.08
CA SER A 416 -13.20 -9.88 -18.00
C SER A 416 -13.56 -9.24 -16.66
N ARG A 417 -14.18 -10.03 -15.77
CA ARG A 417 -14.39 -9.61 -14.39
C ARG A 417 -13.06 -9.42 -13.67
N PHE A 418 -12.98 -8.43 -12.78
CA PHE A 418 -11.77 -8.13 -12.01
C PHE A 418 -11.17 -9.38 -11.33
N LYS A 419 -12.02 -10.20 -10.70
CA LYS A 419 -11.59 -11.42 -10.01
C LYS A 419 -10.83 -12.40 -10.91
N ASN A 420 -11.30 -12.59 -12.14
CA ASN A 420 -10.64 -13.51 -13.09
C ASN A 420 -9.27 -12.97 -13.48
N ILE A 421 -9.17 -11.66 -13.74
CA ILE A 421 -7.88 -10.99 -14.03
C ILE A 421 -6.91 -11.22 -12.87
N TRP A 422 -7.36 -11.00 -11.63
CA TRP A 422 -6.56 -11.19 -10.42
C TRP A 422 -6.10 -12.64 -10.24
N ASP A 423 -6.99 -13.61 -10.44
CA ASP A 423 -6.69 -15.02 -10.17
C ASP A 423 -5.87 -15.69 -11.28
N GLU A 424 -6.09 -15.31 -12.54
CA GLU A 424 -5.61 -16.08 -13.69
C GLU A 424 -4.38 -15.49 -14.36
N SER A 425 -4.17 -14.16 -14.25
CA SER A 425 -3.08 -13.47 -14.96
C SER A 425 -1.70 -14.07 -14.66
N ARG A 426 -0.99 -14.45 -15.72
CA ARG A 426 0.39 -14.98 -15.65
C ARG A 426 1.33 -14.00 -14.94
N VAL A 427 1.33 -12.74 -15.35
CA VAL A 427 2.22 -11.70 -14.79
C VAL A 427 1.95 -11.49 -13.30
N LEU A 428 0.68 -11.49 -12.87
CA LEU A 428 0.35 -11.35 -11.45
C LEU A 428 0.83 -12.57 -10.64
N LYS A 429 0.70 -13.78 -11.19
CA LYS A 429 1.22 -15.00 -10.56
C LYS A 429 2.74 -14.97 -10.42
N GLU A 430 3.44 -14.52 -11.45
CA GLU A 430 4.90 -14.37 -11.41
C GLU A 430 5.35 -13.35 -10.37
N LEU A 431 4.68 -12.19 -10.28
CA LEU A 431 4.98 -11.18 -9.27
C LEU A 431 4.68 -11.62 -7.83
N ARG A 432 3.81 -12.61 -7.65
CA ARG A 432 3.50 -13.23 -6.35
C ARG A 432 4.59 -14.18 -5.87
N ASP A 433 5.34 -14.75 -6.80
CA ASP A 433 6.41 -15.70 -6.52
C ASP A 433 7.77 -15.00 -6.46
N LYS A 434 8.29 -14.83 -5.24
CA LYS A 434 9.59 -14.19 -5.03
C LYS A 434 10.77 -15.08 -5.41
N ASP A 435 10.55 -16.37 -5.60
CA ASP A 435 11.58 -17.32 -6.02
C ASP A 435 11.88 -17.23 -7.53
N LEU A 436 11.00 -16.59 -8.31
CA LEU A 436 11.22 -16.29 -9.73
C LEU A 436 12.06 -15.04 -9.99
N LEU A 437 12.43 -14.30 -8.94
CA LEU A 437 13.28 -13.11 -9.09
C LEU A 437 14.67 -13.51 -9.57
N LYS A 438 15.22 -12.74 -10.51
CA LYS A 438 16.58 -12.96 -11.04
C LYS A 438 17.67 -12.68 -9.98
N PRO A 439 18.92 -13.12 -10.21
CA PRO A 439 20.06 -12.84 -9.33
C PRO A 439 20.17 -11.35 -8.95
N GLY A 440 20.71 -11.08 -7.76
CA GLY A 440 20.57 -9.80 -7.05
C GLY A 440 19.43 -9.89 -6.04
N CYS A 441 18.18 -9.61 -6.44
CA CYS A 441 17.04 -9.68 -5.52
C CYS A 441 16.62 -11.13 -5.17
N GLY A 442 16.72 -12.09 -6.11
CA GLY A 442 16.27 -13.47 -5.90
C GLY A 442 17.13 -14.30 -4.95
N ILE A 443 18.42 -13.99 -4.88
CA ILE A 443 19.40 -14.66 -4.00
C ILE A 443 19.66 -13.90 -2.69
N CYS A 444 18.98 -12.77 -2.47
CA CYS A 444 19.18 -11.95 -1.27
C CYS A 444 18.44 -12.53 -0.08
N ASP A 445 19.10 -12.63 1.07
CA ASP A 445 18.51 -13.12 2.34
C ASP A 445 17.30 -12.31 2.81
N ARG A 446 17.13 -11.09 2.30
CA ARG A 446 15.99 -10.19 2.59
C ARG A 446 14.91 -10.19 1.50
N ARG A 447 14.90 -11.18 0.60
CA ARG A 447 13.93 -11.25 -0.52
C ARG A 447 12.46 -11.18 -0.05
N TYR A 448 12.09 -11.90 1.01
CA TYR A 448 10.71 -11.92 1.50
C TYR A 448 10.33 -10.63 2.26
N VAL A 449 11.29 -9.93 2.88
CA VAL A 449 11.06 -8.63 3.53
C VAL A 449 11.00 -7.47 2.54
N CYS A 450 11.85 -7.48 1.51
CA CYS A 450 11.99 -6.37 0.56
C CYS A 450 11.71 -6.82 -0.89
N GLY A 451 12.60 -7.65 -1.45
CA GLY A 451 12.48 -8.16 -2.83
C GLY A 451 12.59 -7.10 -3.93
N GLY A 452 12.93 -5.84 -3.63
CA GLY A 452 13.15 -4.75 -4.60
C GLY A 452 11.89 -4.25 -5.32
N CYS A 453 11.92 -3.02 -5.83
CA CYS A 453 10.81 -2.42 -6.55
C CYS A 453 10.70 -2.98 -7.98
N ARG A 454 9.66 -3.78 -8.23
CA ARG A 454 9.41 -4.41 -9.54
C ARG A 454 9.17 -3.37 -10.64
N ALA A 455 8.63 -2.20 -10.30
CA ALA A 455 8.41 -1.12 -11.27
C ALA A 455 9.71 -0.46 -11.72
N ARG A 456 10.71 -0.35 -10.82
CA ARG A 456 12.06 0.09 -11.20
C ARG A 456 12.76 -0.95 -12.05
N SER A 457 12.67 -2.22 -11.68
CA SER A 457 13.20 -3.33 -12.49
C SER A 457 12.66 -3.26 -13.91
N LEU A 458 11.34 -3.12 -14.07
CA LEU A 458 10.72 -2.94 -15.39
C LEU A 458 11.19 -1.66 -16.09
N GLY A 459 11.25 -0.54 -15.36
CA GLY A 459 11.62 0.75 -15.95
C GLY A 459 13.06 0.84 -16.46
N TYR A 460 14.02 0.19 -15.78
CA TYR A 460 15.43 0.20 -16.17
C TYR A 460 15.82 -0.94 -17.11
N PHE A 461 15.23 -2.12 -16.95
CA PHE A 461 15.64 -3.33 -17.68
C PHE A 461 14.61 -3.84 -18.67
N SER A 462 13.41 -3.23 -18.74
CA SER A 462 12.26 -3.80 -19.45
C SER A 462 11.89 -5.21 -18.96
N ASP A 463 12.25 -5.53 -17.71
CA ASP A 463 12.02 -6.82 -17.08
C ASP A 463 11.64 -6.64 -15.61
N TYR A 464 10.39 -7.00 -15.26
CA TYR A 464 9.88 -6.87 -13.90
C TYR A 464 10.47 -7.89 -12.90
N LEU A 465 11.16 -8.94 -13.37
CA LEU A 465 11.84 -9.93 -12.53
C LEU A 465 13.33 -9.59 -12.30
N ALA A 466 13.87 -8.61 -13.01
CA ALA A 466 15.24 -8.14 -12.83
C ALA A 466 15.49 -7.57 -11.41
N PRO A 467 16.75 -7.47 -10.95
CA PRO A 467 17.05 -6.83 -9.67
C PRO A 467 16.63 -5.35 -9.66
N ASP A 468 16.41 -4.79 -8.46
CA ASP A 468 16.21 -3.34 -8.29
C ASP A 468 17.56 -2.66 -8.10
N VAL A 469 18.02 -1.94 -9.14
CA VAL A 469 19.28 -1.18 -9.16
C VAL A 469 19.31 0.00 -8.20
N GLY A 470 18.19 0.41 -7.63
CA GLY A 470 18.18 1.43 -6.57
C GLY A 470 18.73 0.93 -5.23
N CYS A 471 19.06 -0.35 -5.10
CA CYS A 471 19.54 -0.97 -3.86
C CYS A 471 21.07 -0.98 -3.79
N ILE A 472 21.63 -0.68 -2.61
CA ILE A 472 23.08 -0.75 -2.32
C ILE A 472 23.69 -2.14 -2.56
N LYS A 473 22.88 -3.20 -2.59
CA LYS A 473 23.33 -4.57 -2.90
C LYS A 473 23.43 -4.87 -4.41
N ASN A 474 23.04 -3.93 -5.28
CA ASN A 474 23.03 -4.09 -6.73
C ASN A 474 23.84 -2.97 -7.44
N LEU A 475 24.93 -2.51 -6.82
CA LEU A 475 25.73 -1.38 -7.32
C LEU A 475 26.29 -1.61 -8.72
N ASP A 476 26.75 -2.82 -9.03
CA ASP A 476 27.31 -3.12 -10.35
C ASP A 476 26.32 -2.84 -11.48
N GLY A 477 25.04 -3.20 -11.27
CA GLY A 477 23.96 -2.92 -12.21
C GLY A 477 23.65 -1.42 -12.32
N TRP A 478 23.78 -0.67 -11.23
CA TRP A 478 23.64 0.79 -11.25
C TRP A 478 24.78 1.46 -12.03
N GLU A 479 26.02 1.05 -11.80
CA GLU A 479 27.19 1.57 -12.53
C GLU A 479 27.11 1.27 -14.03
N GLU A 480 26.61 0.08 -14.40
CA GLU A 480 26.36 -0.25 -15.81
C GLU A 480 25.30 0.66 -16.44
N LEU A 481 24.20 0.95 -15.73
CA LEU A 481 23.17 1.86 -16.23
C LEU A 481 23.70 3.28 -16.42
N LYS A 482 24.49 3.80 -15.46
CA LYS A 482 25.12 5.12 -15.62
C LYS A 482 26.00 5.19 -16.87
N ARG A 483 26.76 4.14 -17.18
CA ARG A 483 27.56 4.09 -18.43
C ARG A 483 26.69 4.13 -19.69
N LYS A 484 25.50 3.54 -19.67
CA LYS A 484 24.57 3.52 -20.82
C LYS A 484 23.77 4.81 -20.99
N VAL A 485 23.50 5.52 -19.90
CA VAL A 485 22.76 6.81 -19.91
C VAL A 485 23.68 7.99 -20.31
N VAL A 486 24.99 7.80 -20.26
CA VAL A 486 26.02 8.84 -20.53
C VAL A 486 26.68 8.67 -21.92
N LEU A 487 26.06 7.97 -22.87
CA LEU A 487 26.56 7.85 -24.25
C LEU A 487 25.66 8.54 -25.26
#